data_AF-A0A839IBC3-F1
#
_entry.id   AF-A0A839IBC3-F1
#
_cell.length_a   1.000
_cell.length_b   1.000
_cell.length_c   1.000
_cell.angle_alpha   90.00
_cell.angle_beta   90.00
_cell.angle_gamma   90.00
#
_symmetry.space_group_name_H-M   'P 1'
#
loop_
_entity.id
_entity.type
_entity.pdbx_description
1 polymer ?
#
loop_
_entity_poly.entity_id
_entity_poly.type
_entity_poly.pdbx_seq_one_letter_code
_entity_poly.pdbx_strand_id
1 'polypeptide(L)'
;FEDIDSIIKGIIGNKKRIHIHFGDVVNTDSDSADELAKSIDVQIHTNYHLFPINYAAANIDSDVVTDSVKNELNAKLSVLTEEEKPFLRALYANPVKNAL
;
A
#
# COMPACT_ATOMS: atom_id res chain seq x y z
N PHE A 1 -0.12 -12.05 28.35
CA PHE A 1 -0.44 -10.60 28.30
C PHE A 1 -0.39 -10.03 26.87
N GLU A 2 0.18 -10.73 25.89
CA GLU A 2 0.27 -10.30 24.48
C GLU A 2 -1.08 -9.93 23.82
N ASP A 3 -2.15 -10.70 24.08
CA ASP A 3 -3.47 -10.45 23.48
C ASP A 3 -4.06 -9.10 23.92
N ILE A 4 -3.85 -8.72 25.18
CA ILE A 4 -4.33 -7.44 25.71
C ILE A 4 -3.51 -6.30 25.10
N ASP A 5 -2.19 -6.46 25.00
CA ASP A 5 -1.30 -5.44 24.42
C ASP A 5 -1.56 -5.21 22.93
N SER A 6 -1.86 -6.27 22.18
CA SER A 6 -2.19 -6.17 20.74
C SER A 6 -3.55 -5.51 20.50
N ILE A 7 -4.56 -5.80 21.33
CA ILE A 7 -5.86 -5.11 21.29
C ILE A 7 -5.69 -3.61 21.63
N ILE A 8 -4.97 -3.29 22.71
CA ILE A 8 -4.73 -1.90 23.13
C ILE A 8 -3.99 -1.13 22.04
N LYS A 9 -2.95 -1.72 21.43
CA LYS A 9 -2.24 -1.11 20.29
C LYS A 9 -3.18 -0.87 19.11
N GLY A 10 -4.10 -1.80 18.83
CA GLY A 10 -5.09 -1.66 17.78
C GLY A 10 -6.12 -0.55 18.04
N ILE A 11 -6.48 -0.30 19.30
CA ILE A 11 -7.46 0.72 19.71
C ILE A 11 -6.82 2.12 19.81
N ILE A 12 -5.66 2.23 20.45
CA ILE A 12 -5.01 3.50 20.77
C ILE A 12 -4.09 3.97 19.63
N GLY A 13 -3.55 3.03 18.85
CA GLY A 13 -2.61 3.34 17.77
C GLY A 13 -3.21 4.23 16.70
N ASN A 14 -2.38 5.13 16.15
CA ASN A 14 -2.75 5.91 14.97
C ASN A 14 -2.86 4.98 13.75
N LYS A 15 -4.10 4.66 13.37
CA LYS A 15 -4.40 3.84 12.18
C LYS A 15 -3.99 4.49 10.85
N LYS A 16 -3.53 5.75 10.90
CA LYS A 16 -3.17 6.58 9.74
C LYS A 16 -4.37 6.69 8.79
N ARG A 17 -4.12 6.68 7.48
CA ARG A 17 -5.16 6.83 6.46
C ARG A 17 -5.59 5.45 5.98
N ILE A 18 -6.89 5.19 6.02
CA ILE A 18 -7.49 3.94 5.55
C ILE A 18 -8.30 4.22 4.29
N HIS A 19 -7.86 3.62 3.19
CA HIS A 19 -8.53 3.39 1.92
C HIS A 19 -9.51 2.22 1.94
N ILE A 20 -10.83 2.37 1.75
CA ILE A 20 -11.71 1.23 1.41
C ILE A 20 -12.37 1.50 0.06
N HIS A 21 -12.19 0.60 -0.89
CA HIS A 21 -12.81 0.67 -2.21
C HIS A 21 -13.63 -0.59 -2.47
N PHE A 22 -14.82 -0.40 -3.06
CA PHE A 22 -15.66 -1.48 -3.55
C PHE A 22 -15.61 -1.45 -5.08
N GLY A 23 -15.05 -2.49 -5.69
CA GLY A 23 -14.95 -2.60 -7.14
C GLY A 23 -16.29 -2.95 -7.79
N ASP A 24 -16.22 -3.20 -9.10
CA ASP A 24 -17.38 -3.58 -9.89
C ASP A 24 -17.83 -5.01 -9.57
N VAL A 25 -19.10 -5.30 -9.84
CA VAL A 25 -19.63 -6.67 -9.73
C VAL A 25 -18.88 -7.56 -10.70
N VAL A 26 -18.25 -8.60 -10.19
CA VAL A 26 -17.51 -9.57 -11.00
C VAL A 26 -18.51 -10.41 -11.79
N ASN A 27 -18.36 -10.44 -13.11
CA ASN A 27 -19.12 -11.37 -13.94
C ASN A 27 -18.45 -12.75 -13.94
N THR A 28 -19.19 -13.77 -13.55
CA THR A 28 -18.73 -15.17 -13.49
C THR A 28 -18.83 -15.91 -14.83
N ASP A 29 -19.29 -15.23 -15.89
CA ASP A 29 -19.40 -15.79 -17.25
C ASP A 29 -18.03 -16.00 -17.94
N SER A 30 -16.91 -15.79 -17.25
CA SER A 30 -15.56 -16.03 -17.80
C SER A 30 -15.33 -17.51 -18.13
N ASP A 31 -14.62 -17.78 -19.22
CA ASP A 31 -14.42 -19.15 -19.75
C ASP A 31 -13.49 -19.99 -18.85
N SER A 32 -12.76 -19.37 -17.91
CA SER A 32 -11.91 -20.07 -16.93
C SER A 32 -11.68 -19.31 -15.61
N ALA A 33 -11.30 -20.06 -14.56
CA ALA A 33 -10.90 -19.48 -13.28
C ALA A 33 -9.69 -18.53 -13.38
N ASP A 34 -8.78 -18.78 -14.32
CA ASP A 34 -7.60 -17.94 -14.54
C ASP A 34 -7.99 -16.57 -15.13
N GLU A 35 -9.00 -16.53 -16.00
CA GLU A 35 -9.52 -15.28 -16.54
C GLU A 35 -10.26 -14.47 -15.48
N LEU A 36 -11.04 -15.14 -14.63
CA LEU A 36 -11.68 -14.51 -13.49
C LEU A 36 -10.65 -13.88 -12.54
N ALA A 37 -9.60 -14.61 -12.17
CA ALA A 37 -8.54 -14.12 -11.31
C ALA A 37 -7.84 -12.89 -11.90
N LYS A 38 -7.51 -12.91 -13.20
CA LYS A 38 -6.93 -11.75 -13.89
C LYS A 38 -7.86 -10.53 -13.87
N SER A 39 -9.17 -10.73 -14.03
CA SER A 39 -10.13 -9.63 -13.96
C SER A 39 -10.16 -8.98 -12.58
N ILE A 40 -10.04 -9.78 -11.52
CA ILE A 40 -9.98 -9.31 -10.14
C ILE A 40 -8.66 -8.56 -9.89
N ASP A 41 -7.52 -9.10 -10.35
CA ASP A 41 -6.21 -8.45 -10.21
C ASP A 41 -6.20 -7.06 -10.86
N VAL A 42 -6.77 -6.93 -12.06
CA VAL A 42 -6.92 -5.63 -12.75
C VAL A 42 -7.73 -4.65 -11.90
N GLN A 43 -8.84 -5.09 -11.32
CA GLN A 43 -9.64 -4.23 -10.44
C GLN A 43 -8.89 -3.85 -9.16
N ILE A 44 -8.15 -4.77 -8.53
CA ILE A 44 -7.35 -4.50 -7.33
C ILE A 44 -6.29 -3.44 -7.63
N HIS A 45 -5.56 -3.57 -8.74
CA HIS A 45 -4.49 -2.64 -9.09
C HIS A 45 -5.03 -1.26 -9.47
N THR A 46 -6.04 -1.21 -10.33
CA THR A 46 -6.61 0.05 -10.84
C THR A 46 -7.29 0.85 -9.73
N ASN A 47 -7.93 0.17 -8.78
CA ASN A 47 -8.64 0.82 -7.68
C ASN A 47 -7.78 1.01 -6.42
N TYR A 48 -6.49 0.67 -6.47
CA TYR A 48 -5.60 0.86 -5.35
C TYR A 48 -5.37 2.36 -5.12
N HIS A 49 -5.75 2.85 -3.93
CA HIS A 49 -5.53 4.25 -3.59
C HIS A 49 -4.05 4.51 -3.26
N LEU A 50 -3.39 5.24 -4.15
CA LEU A 50 -2.00 5.66 -3.95
C LEU A 50 -1.93 6.89 -3.06
N PHE A 51 -1.25 6.73 -1.93
CA PHE A 51 -0.89 7.83 -1.06
C PHE A 51 0.44 8.46 -1.47
N PRO A 52 0.71 9.73 -1.11
CA PRO A 52 1.98 10.41 -1.39
C PRO A 52 3.25 9.61 -1.06
N ILE A 53 3.22 8.84 0.04
CA ILE A 53 4.37 8.03 0.46
C ILE A 53 4.69 6.89 -0.53
N ASN A 54 3.69 6.42 -1.28
CA ASN A 54 3.89 5.42 -2.32
C ASN A 54 4.74 5.99 -3.45
N TYR A 55 4.39 7.18 -3.95
CA TYR A 55 5.17 7.89 -4.97
C TYR A 55 6.58 8.25 -4.50
N ALA A 56 6.71 8.71 -3.25
CA ALA A 56 8.02 8.98 -2.63
C ALA A 56 8.91 7.72 -2.60
N ALA A 57 8.34 6.57 -2.21
CA ALA A 57 9.07 5.31 -2.19
C ALA A 57 9.47 4.84 -3.59
N ALA A 58 8.63 5.09 -4.59
CA ALA A 58 8.88 4.78 -6.00
C ALA A 58 9.84 5.74 -6.73
N ASN A 59 10.28 6.83 -6.09
CA ASN A 59 11.01 7.94 -6.73
C ASN A 59 10.26 8.55 -7.92
N ILE A 60 8.93 8.59 -7.88
CA ILE A 60 8.14 9.29 -8.89
C ILE A 60 7.96 10.73 -8.45
N ASP A 61 8.34 11.66 -9.33
CA ASP A 61 8.10 13.07 -9.11
C ASP A 61 6.60 13.37 -9.23
N SER A 62 6.05 14.00 -8.21
CA SER A 62 4.62 14.28 -8.13
C SER A 62 4.38 15.41 -7.13
N ASP A 63 3.47 16.32 -7.48
CA ASP A 63 3.14 17.51 -6.67
C ASP A 63 2.64 17.17 -5.26
N VAL A 64 2.16 15.94 -5.04
CA VAL A 64 1.70 15.47 -3.74
C VAL A 64 2.83 15.03 -2.81
N VAL A 65 4.05 14.84 -3.33
CA VAL A 65 5.23 14.38 -2.58
C VAL A 65 5.96 15.56 -1.95
N THR A 66 5.45 15.98 -0.79
CA THR A 66 6.08 17.06 0.00
C THR A 66 7.31 16.58 0.77
N ASP A 67 8.13 17.51 1.25
CA ASP A 67 9.28 17.18 2.11
C ASP A 67 8.86 16.48 3.41
N SER A 68 7.66 16.79 3.93
CA SER A 68 7.09 16.09 5.09
C SER A 68 6.89 14.61 4.82
N VAL A 69 6.42 14.24 3.62
CA VAL A 69 6.22 12.84 3.21
C VAL A 69 7.56 12.13 3.06
N LYS A 70 8.56 12.80 2.46
CA LYS A 70 9.92 12.26 2.34
C LYS A 70 10.54 12.02 3.72
N ASN A 71 10.36 12.96 4.65
CA ASN A 71 10.83 12.83 6.02
C ASN A 71 10.12 11.69 6.77
N GLU A 72 8.80 11.50 6.58
CA GLU A 72 8.08 10.35 7.17
C GLU A 72 8.63 9.02 6.66
N LEU A 73 8.87 8.90 5.34
CA LEU A 73 9.47 7.70 4.75
C LEU A 73 10.89 7.46 5.30
N ASN A 74 11.72 8.49 5.35
CA ASN A 74 13.08 8.39 5.87
C ASN A 74 13.11 7.99 7.35
N ALA A 75 12.20 8.53 8.17
CA ALA A 75 12.06 8.15 9.58
C ALA A 75 11.64 6.68 9.75
N LYS A 76 10.80 6.15 8.86
CA LYS A 76 10.45 4.72 8.84
C LYS A 76 11.63 3.84 8.42
N LEU A 77 12.44 4.30 7.47
CA LEU A 77 13.62 3.56 7.00
C LEU A 77 14.78 3.62 8.01
N SER A 78 14.92 4.70 8.78
CA SER A 78 16.06 4.88 9.70
C SER A 78 16.05 3.93 10.90
N VAL A 79 14.90 3.35 11.24
CA VAL A 79 14.77 2.37 12.33
C VAL A 79 15.04 0.93 11.87
N LEU A 80 15.28 0.72 10.58
CA LEU A 80 15.54 -0.58 9.98
C LEU A 80 17.03 -0.77 9.66
N THR A 81 17.45 -2.02 9.60
CA THR A 81 18.78 -2.39 9.11
C THR A 81 18.91 -2.08 7.60
N GLU A 82 20.15 -1.96 7.10
CA GLU A 82 20.37 -1.72 5.66
C GLU A 82 19.79 -2.83 4.77
N GLU A 83 19.69 -4.06 5.28
CA GLU A 83 19.12 -5.20 4.57
C GLU A 83 17.60 -5.14 4.47
N GLU A 84 16.91 -4.57 5.48
CA GLU A 84 15.46 -4.46 5.54
C GLU A 84 14.91 -3.27 4.74
N LYS A 85 15.68 -2.18 4.64
CA LYS A 85 15.26 -0.94 3.97
C LYS A 85 14.75 -1.16 2.53
N PRO A 86 15.41 -1.96 1.66
CA PRO A 86 14.92 -2.24 0.32
C PRO A 86 13.53 -2.89 0.32
N PHE A 87 13.25 -3.80 1.24
CA PHE A 87 11.96 -4.49 1.33
C PHE A 87 10.84 -3.54 1.75
N LEU A 88 11.04 -2.73 2.80
CA LEU A 88 10.04 -1.74 3.20
C LEU A 88 9.79 -0.74 2.07
N ARG A 89 10.86 -0.28 1.41
CA ARG A 89 10.72 0.65 0.28
C ARG A 89 9.92 0.02 -0.86
N ALA A 90 10.21 -1.23 -1.23
CA ALA A 90 9.48 -1.95 -2.26
C ALA A 90 7.99 -2.10 -1.90
N LEU A 91 7.68 -2.38 -0.62
CA LEU A 91 6.30 -2.48 -0.13
C LEU A 91 5.48 -1.22 -0.42
N TYR A 92 6.06 -0.03 -0.19
CA TYR A 92 5.39 1.24 -0.50
C TYR A 92 5.44 1.61 -1.99
N ALA A 93 6.49 1.23 -2.71
CA ALA A 93 6.69 1.61 -4.12
C ALA A 93 5.87 0.76 -5.11
N ASN A 94 5.72 -0.55 -4.84
CA ASN A 94 5.10 -1.49 -5.77
C ASN A 94 3.64 -1.17 -6.13
N PRO A 95 2.78 -0.68 -5.22
CA PRO A 95 1.45 -0.23 -5.60
C PRO A 95 1.45 0.79 -6.75
N VAL A 96 2.43 1.71 -6.75
CA VAL A 96 2.56 2.69 -7.84
C VAL A 96 2.92 2.02 -9.16
N LYS A 97 3.84 1.05 -9.12
CA LYS A 97 4.30 0.32 -10.33
C LYS A 97 3.22 -0.58 -10.94
N ASN A 98 2.26 -1.01 -10.13
CA ASN A 98 1.19 -1.91 -10.55
C ASN A 98 -0.08 -1.14 -10.95
N ALA A 99 -0.30 0.05 -10.39
CA ALA A 99 -1.45 0.90 -10.69
C ALA A 99 -1.20 1.90 -11.83
N LEU A 100 0.07 2.20 -12.15
CA LEU A 100 0.48 3.01 -13.30
C LEU A 100 0.92 2.15 -14.48
#